data_AF-A0A925S5Y2-F1
#
_entry.id   AF-A0A925S5Y2-F1
#
_cell.length_a   1.000
_cell.length_b   1.000
_cell.length_c   1.000
_cell.angle_alpha   90.00
_cell.angle_beta   90.00
_cell.angle_gamma   90.00
#
_symmetry.space_group_name_H-M   'P 1'
#
loop_
_entity.id
_entity.type
_entity.pdbx_description
1 polymer ?
#
loop_
_entity_poly.entity_id
_entity_poly.type
_entity_poly.pdbx_seq_one_letter_code
_entity_poly.pdbx_strand_id
1 'polypeptide(L)' 'MVATADDKAIRPFQFKASDEALSDLRRRIAATQWPEKETVTDATQGVQLATMQKLAQYWASDYDWRKVEAKLKALST' A
#
# COMPACT_ATOMS: atom_id res chain seq x y z
N MET A 1 32.17 11.58 -16.28
CA MET A 1 31.61 10.23 -16.52
C MET A 1 30.56 10.35 -17.60
N VAL A 2 30.72 9.62 -18.71
CA VAL A 2 29.81 9.68 -19.86
C VAL A 2 28.70 8.66 -19.63
N ALA A 3 27.44 9.10 -19.58
CA ALA A 3 26.30 8.19 -19.63
C ALA A 3 26.30 7.49 -21.01
N THR A 4 26.45 6.18 -21.03
CA THR A 4 26.46 5.36 -22.25
C THR A 4 25.04 5.22 -22.80
N ALA A 5 24.88 4.93 -24.09
CA ALA A 5 23.57 4.77 -24.76
C ALA A 5 22.62 3.77 -24.06
N ASP A 6 23.16 2.85 -23.27
CA ASP A 6 22.46 1.91 -22.38
C ASP A 6 21.56 2.58 -21.32
N ASP A 7 21.87 3.81 -20.92
CA ASP A 7 21.15 4.57 -19.89
C ASP A 7 19.79 5.09 -20.39
N LYS A 8 19.58 5.11 -21.72
CA LYS A 8 18.30 5.44 -22.36
C LYS A 8 17.52 4.21 -22.85
N ALA A 9 18.02 3.00 -22.62
CA ALA A 9 17.35 1.78 -23.06
C ALA A 9 16.08 1.52 -22.23
N ILE A 10 14.96 1.23 -22.90
CA ILE A 10 13.71 0.82 -22.25
C ILE A 10 13.86 -0.63 -21.79
N ARG A 11 13.71 -0.89 -20.49
CA ARG A 11 13.85 -2.23 -19.88
C ARG A 11 12.49 -2.71 -19.38
N PRO A 12 12.15 -4.00 -19.58
CA PRO A 12 10.96 -4.59 -19.00
C PRO A 12 10.96 -4.42 -17.48
N PHE A 13 9.84 -3.93 -16.94
CA PHE A 13 9.64 -3.78 -15.51
C PHE A 13 8.58 -4.77 -15.05
N GLN A 14 8.87 -5.51 -14.00
CA GLN A 14 7.91 -6.38 -13.34
C GLN A 14 7.88 -6.06 -11.86
N PHE A 15 6.71 -5.66 -11.36
CA PHE A 15 6.51 -5.43 -9.94
C PHE A 15 6.35 -6.77 -9.20
N LYS A 16 7.02 -6.89 -8.06
CA LYS A 16 6.84 -7.96 -7.08
C LYS A 16 6.94 -7.38 -5.68
N ALA A 17 5.94 -7.61 -4.84
CA ALA A 17 6.02 -7.29 -3.42
C ALA A 17 6.72 -8.44 -2.69
N SER A 18 7.77 -8.15 -1.91
CA SER A 18 8.41 -9.18 -1.11
C SER A 18 7.51 -9.59 0.07
N ASP A 19 7.60 -10.85 0.48
CA ASP A 19 6.88 -11.35 1.65
C ASP A 19 7.27 -10.61 2.93
N GLU A 20 8.53 -10.17 3.01
CA GLU A 20 9.05 -9.30 4.07
C GLU A 20 8.34 -7.94 4.09
N ALA A 21 8.19 -7.29 2.93
CA ALA A 21 7.48 -6.00 2.85
C ALA A 21 6.00 -6.15 3.20
N LEU A 22 5.35 -7.23 2.77
CA LEU A 22 3.94 -7.50 3.13
C LEU A 22 3.78 -7.82 4.62
N SER A 23 4.75 -8.51 5.22
CA SER A 23 4.76 -8.81 6.65
C SER A 23 5.02 -7.56 7.49
N ASP A 24 5.96 -6.71 7.05
CA ASP A 24 6.23 -5.41 7.69
C ASP A 24 5.01 -4.49 7.62
N LEU A 25 4.35 -4.42 6.46
CA LEU A 25 3.11 -3.66 6.28
C LEU A 25 2.06 -4.06 7.32
N ARG A 26 1.78 -5.37 7.45
CA ARG A 26 0.79 -5.87 8.44
C ARG A 26 1.20 -5.54 9.87
N ARG A 27 2.49 -5.68 10.20
CA ARG A 27 3.03 -5.33 11.53
C ARG A 27 2.82 -3.86 11.85
N ARG A 28 3.12 -2.96 10.91
CA ARG A 28 2.98 -1.51 11.09
C ARG A 28 1.52 -1.09 11.25
N ILE A 29 0.62 -1.69 10.47
CA ILE A 29 -0.82 -1.48 10.62
C ILE A 29 -1.28 -1.92 12.02
N ALA A 30 -0.86 -3.09 12.50
CA ALA A 30 -1.20 -3.59 13.82
C ALA A 30 -0.63 -2.72 14.97
N ALA A 31 0.52 -2.09 14.77
CA ALA A 31 1.16 -1.20 15.73
C ALA A 31 0.64 0.24 15.69
N THR A 32 -0.41 0.53 14.90
CA THR A 32 -0.94 1.89 14.75
C THR A 32 -1.44 2.43 16.09
N GLN A 33 -0.87 3.56 16.51
CA GLN A 33 -1.37 4.34 17.62
C GLN A 33 -2.45 5.29 17.09
N TRP A 34 -3.69 5.09 17.56
CA TRP A 34 -4.83 5.86 17.10
C TRP A 34 -4.96 7.18 17.86
N PRO A 35 -5.34 8.28 17.17
CA PRO A 35 -5.73 9.50 17.85
C PRO A 35 -7.07 9.33 18.58
N GLU A 36 -7.45 10.35 19.33
CA GLU A 36 -8.80 10.46 19.86
C GLU A 36 -9.85 10.64 18.73
N LYS A 37 -11.12 10.43 19.08
CA LYS A 37 -12.23 10.57 18.14
C LYS A 37 -12.46 12.05 17.79
N GLU A 38 -12.96 12.28 16.58
CA GLU A 38 -13.31 13.62 16.08
C GLU A 38 -14.38 14.31 16.95
N THR A 39 -14.36 15.64 16.93
CA THR A 39 -15.32 16.48 17.68
C THR A 39 -16.66 16.65 16.98
N VAL A 40 -16.70 16.42 15.66
CA VAL A 40 -17.89 16.54 14.82
C VAL A 40 -18.37 15.18 14.33
N THR A 41 -19.64 15.09 13.96
CA THR A 41 -20.26 13.84 13.50
C THR A 41 -20.25 13.67 11.98
N ASP A 42 -19.86 14.70 11.23
CA ASP A 42 -19.71 14.69 9.78
C ASP A 42 -18.23 14.52 9.37
N ALA A 43 -17.93 14.68 8.07
CA ALA A 43 -16.58 14.53 7.50
C ALA A 43 -15.87 15.88 7.24
N THR A 44 -16.34 16.98 7.82
CA THR A 44 -15.78 18.32 7.57
C THR A 44 -14.34 18.47 8.07
N GLN A 45 -13.92 17.61 9.01
CA GLN A 45 -12.55 17.55 9.55
C GLN A 45 -11.68 16.46 8.91
N GLY A 46 -12.18 15.80 7.86
CA GLY A 46 -11.48 14.71 7.17
C GLY A 46 -12.12 13.34 7.38
N VAL A 47 -11.34 12.30 7.11
CA VAL A 47 -11.82 10.90 7.21
C VAL A 47 -11.99 10.53 8.67
N GLN A 48 -13.17 10.03 9.02
CA GLN A 48 -13.48 9.59 10.38
C GLN A 48 -12.61 8.41 10.82
N LEU A 49 -12.24 8.39 12.10
CA LEU A 49 -11.41 7.41 12.76
C LEU A 49 -11.96 5.99 12.57
N ALA A 50 -13.28 5.84 12.71
CA ALA A 50 -13.96 4.56 12.50
C ALA A 50 -13.75 4.01 11.09
N THR A 51 -13.70 4.88 10.08
CA THR A 51 -13.42 4.48 8.69
C THR A 51 -11.96 4.08 8.52
N MET A 52 -11.03 4.84 9.10
CA MET A 52 -9.60 4.51 9.06
C MET A 52 -9.28 3.19 9.77
N GLN A 53 -9.92 2.93 10.92
CA GLN A 53 -9.77 1.67 11.65
C GLN A 53 -10.29 0.47 10.85
N LYS A 54 -11.45 0.61 10.19
CA LYS A 54 -11.98 -0.44 9.30
C LYS A 54 -11.05 -0.70 8.12
N LEU A 55 -10.51 0.35 7.50
CA LEU A 55 -9.56 0.21 6.40
C LEU A 55 -8.26 -0.49 6.85
N ALA A 56 -7.72 -0.09 8.00
CA ALA A 56 -6.55 -0.72 8.60
C ALA A 56 -6.79 -2.22 8.85
N GLN A 57 -7.93 -2.57 9.47
CA GLN A 57 -8.29 -3.97 9.70
C GLN A 57 -8.35 -4.78 8.40
N TYR A 58 -9.04 -4.23 7.39
CA TYR A 58 -9.15 -4.86 6.08
C TYR A 58 -7.78 -5.12 5.44
N TRP A 59 -6.87 -4.14 5.48
CA TRP A 59 -5.51 -4.30 4.93
C TRP A 59 -4.62 -5.26 5.72
N ALA A 60 -4.81 -5.35 7.03
CA ALA A 60 -4.03 -6.25 7.87
C ALA A 60 -4.43 -7.73 7.70
N SER A 61 -5.71 -7.99 7.45
CA SER A 61 -6.28 -9.36 7.57
C SER A 61 -6.95 -9.88 6.29
N ASP A 62 -7.81 -9.08 5.66
CA ASP A 62 -8.70 -9.57 4.60
C ASP A 62 -8.18 -9.28 3.18
N TYR A 63 -7.33 -8.27 3.03
CA TYR A 63 -6.83 -7.86 1.72
C TYR A 63 -5.73 -8.80 1.22
N ASP A 64 -6.03 -9.47 0.11
CA ASP A 64 -5.07 -10.31 -0.61
C ASP A 64 -4.19 -9.46 -1.55
N TRP A 65 -3.04 -9.05 -1.03
CA TRP A 65 -2.01 -8.31 -1.78
C TRP A 65 -1.49 -9.05 -3.03
N ARG A 66 -1.62 -10.38 -3.11
CA ARG A 66 -1.17 -11.12 -4.30
C ARG A 66 -2.10 -10.89 -5.48
N LYS A 67 -3.38 -10.53 -5.24
CA LYS A 67 -4.31 -10.17 -6.33
C LYS A 67 -3.88 -8.91 -7.07
N VAL A 68 -3.38 -7.90 -6.36
CA VAL A 68 -2.91 -6.67 -7.02
C VAL A 68 -1.57 -6.90 -7.73
N GLU A 69 -0.66 -7.69 -7.15
CA GLU A 69 0.58 -8.10 -7.82
C GLU A 69 0.30 -8.80 -9.16
N ALA A 70 -0.65 -9.75 -9.18
CA ALA A 70 -1.05 -10.44 -10.42
C ALA A 70 -1.64 -9.49 -11.47
N LYS A 71 -2.49 -8.53 -11.05
CA LYS A 71 -3.06 -7.52 -11.94
C LYS A 71 -1.98 -6.62 -12.54
N LEU A 72 -1.02 -6.16 -11.74
CA LEU A 72 0.09 -5.33 -12.23
C LEU A 72 0.98 -6.10 -13.20
N LYS A 73 1.26 -7.37 -12.91
CA LYS A 73 2.03 -8.26 -13.80
C LYS A 73 1.37 -8.40 -15.18
N ALA A 74 0.04 -8.47 -15.23
CA ALA A 74 -0.70 -8.61 -16.49
C ALA A 74 -0.62 -7.36 -17.39
N LEU A 75 -0.29 -6.18 -16.85
CA LEU A 75 -0.10 -4.95 -17.63
C LEU A 75 1.30 -4.83 -18.23
N SER A 76 2.25 -5.61 -17.73
CA SER A 76 3.64 -5.62 -18.18
C SER A 76 3.92 -6.69 -19.23
N THR A 77 2.88 -7.39 -19.70
CA THR A 77 2.93 -8.42 -20.74
C THR A 77 2.62 -7.81 -22.10
#